data_AF-A0A2T4IE94-F1
#
_entry.id   AF-A0A2T4IE94-F1
#
_cell.length_a   1.000
_cell.length_b   1.000
_cell.length_c   1.000
_cell.angle_alpha   90.00
_cell.angle_beta   90.00
_cell.angle_gamma   90.00
#
_symmetry.space_group_name_H-M   'P 1'
#
loop_
_entity.id
_entity.type
_entity.pdbx_description
1 polymer ?
#
loop_
_entity_poly.entity_id
_entity_poly.type
_entity_poly.pdbx_seq_one_letter_code
_entity_poly.pdbx_strand_id
1 'polypeptide(L)'
;MEQSASAQSWDSSQQDRRKYHYVREIFDEAYELITPFFAKENRWGNATLDHLAYRVVRENYPTLSFEEVHVLVQASKRVYTELEAERAASGRN
;
A
#
# COMPACT_ATOMS: atom_id res chain seq x y z
N MET A 1 32.59 -5.45 -37.69
CA MET A 1 31.95 -4.16 -37.38
C MET A 1 30.49 -4.47 -37.12
N GLU A 2 30.20 -5.19 -36.04
CA GLU A 2 29.92 -4.68 -34.68
C GLU A 2 28.61 -3.89 -34.63
N GLN A 3 27.51 -4.64 -34.51
CA GLN A 3 26.46 -4.45 -33.50
C GLN A 3 26.15 -3.00 -33.10
N SER A 4 25.12 -2.39 -33.69
CA SER A 4 24.45 -1.21 -33.11
C SER A 4 23.16 -1.67 -32.44
N ALA A 5 23.25 -1.78 -31.11
CA ALA A 5 22.25 -2.31 -30.22
C ALA A 5 21.04 -1.38 -30.04
N SER A 6 19.85 -1.99 -30.15
CA SER A 6 18.69 -1.86 -29.26
C SER A 6 18.65 -0.66 -28.30
N ALA A 7 18.09 0.45 -28.75
CA ALA A 7 17.67 1.56 -27.89
C ALA A 7 16.13 1.69 -27.93
N GLN A 8 15.43 0.80 -27.23
CA GLN A 8 13.99 0.94 -26.98
C GLN A 8 13.52 0.12 -25.76
N SER A 9 14.14 0.40 -24.63
CA SER A 9 13.45 0.40 -23.33
C SER A 9 13.57 1.86 -22.86
N TRP A 10 12.58 2.58 -22.33
CA TRP A 10 12.14 2.56 -20.92
C TRP A 10 10.85 3.38 -20.70
N ASP A 11 10.05 3.67 -21.74
CA ASP A 11 8.94 4.65 -21.61
C ASP A 11 7.62 4.07 -21.07
N SER A 12 7.49 2.76 -20.89
CA SER A 12 6.23 2.18 -20.37
C SER A 12 5.97 2.54 -18.89
N SER A 13 7.01 2.90 -18.13
CA SER A 13 6.91 3.18 -16.69
C SER A 13 6.43 4.61 -16.37
N GLN A 14 6.39 5.53 -17.34
CA GLN A 14 5.91 6.92 -17.12
C GLN A 14 4.39 7.05 -17.26
N GLN A 15 3.79 6.34 -18.22
CA GLN A 15 2.32 6.37 -18.41
C GLN A 15 1.58 5.61 -17.30
N ASP A 16 2.18 4.55 -16.81
CA ASP A 16 1.65 3.74 -15.71
C ASP A 16 1.50 4.57 -14.41
N ARG A 17 2.51 5.41 -14.12
CA ARG A 17 2.50 6.36 -12.99
C ARG A 17 1.33 7.34 -13.00
N ARG A 18 0.77 7.66 -14.17
CA ARG A 18 -0.39 8.57 -14.29
C ARG A 18 -1.73 7.89 -14.05
N LYS A 19 -1.84 6.58 -14.31
CA LYS A 19 -3.07 5.81 -14.06
C LYS A 19 -3.33 5.58 -12.58
N TYR A 20 -2.27 5.43 -11.78
CA TYR A 20 -2.40 5.14 -10.35
C TYR A 20 -2.51 6.38 -9.46
N HIS A 21 -2.66 7.59 -10.04
CA HIS A 21 -2.88 8.79 -9.23
C HIS A 21 -4.10 8.65 -8.31
N TYR A 22 -5.20 8.16 -8.86
CA TYR A 22 -6.43 7.93 -8.10
C TYR A 22 -6.26 6.90 -6.98
N VAL A 23 -5.55 5.79 -7.27
CA VAL A 23 -5.25 4.75 -6.27
C VAL A 23 -4.34 5.29 -5.17
N ARG A 24 -3.40 6.19 -5.49
CA ARG A 24 -2.49 6.79 -4.52
C ARG A 24 -3.16 7.87 -3.66
N GLU A 25 -4.12 8.59 -4.23
CA GLU A 25 -4.94 9.56 -3.50
C GLU A 25 -5.90 8.84 -2.54
N ILE A 26 -6.56 7.77 -3.02
CA ILE A 26 -7.33 6.86 -2.17
C ILE A 26 -6.44 6.18 -1.13
N PHE A 27 -5.20 5.83 -1.49
CA PHE A 27 -4.30 5.14 -0.57
C PHE A 27 -4.05 5.97 0.67
N ASP A 28 -3.83 7.28 0.55
CA ASP A 28 -3.57 8.14 1.72
C ASP A 28 -4.76 8.13 2.69
N GLU A 29 -5.96 8.41 2.17
CA GLU A 29 -7.22 8.38 2.93
C GLU A 29 -7.52 6.98 3.52
N ALA A 30 -7.43 5.95 2.69
CA ALA A 30 -7.63 4.57 3.10
C ALA A 30 -6.60 4.16 4.15
N TYR A 31 -5.34 4.54 3.99
CA TYR A 31 -4.25 4.28 4.91
C TYR A 31 -4.56 4.88 6.27
N GLU A 32 -4.96 6.15 6.36
CA GLU A 32 -5.35 6.75 7.64
C GLU A 32 -6.52 6.02 8.32
N LEU A 33 -7.49 5.54 7.53
CA LEU A 33 -8.63 4.76 8.03
C LEU A 33 -8.21 3.37 8.53
N ILE A 34 -7.34 2.66 7.82
CA ILE A 34 -6.97 1.28 8.15
C ILE A 34 -5.74 1.15 9.07
N THR A 35 -4.91 2.19 9.16
CA THR A 35 -3.76 2.29 10.07
C THR A 35 -4.10 1.94 11.51
N PRO A 36 -5.17 2.48 12.14
CA PRO A 36 -5.51 2.11 13.51
C PRO A 36 -5.86 0.64 13.67
N PHE A 37 -6.26 -0.08 12.61
CA PHE A 37 -6.54 -1.52 12.67
C PHE A 37 -5.27 -2.38 12.63
N PHE A 38 -4.17 -1.85 12.09
CA PHE A 38 -2.86 -2.51 12.09
C PHE A 38 -2.07 -2.26 13.38
N ALA A 39 -2.43 -1.22 14.12
CA ALA A 39 -1.79 -0.89 15.39
C ALA A 39 -1.81 -2.08 16.34
N LYS A 40 -0.66 -2.36 16.98
CA LYS A 40 -0.55 -3.49 17.92
C LYS A 40 -1.55 -3.40 19.06
N GLU A 41 -1.87 -2.17 19.45
CA GLU A 41 -2.85 -1.83 20.49
C GLU A 41 -4.27 -2.24 20.13
N ASN A 42 -4.58 -2.33 18.83
CA ASN A 42 -5.91 -2.68 18.33
C ASN A 42 -6.02 -4.15 17.91
N ARG A 43 -5.00 -4.98 18.14
CA ARG A 43 -5.12 -6.44 17.94
C ARG A 43 -6.14 -6.99 18.93
N TRP A 44 -7.20 -7.59 18.42
CA TRP A 44 -8.16 -8.29 19.27
C TRP A 44 -7.60 -9.67 19.64
N GLY A 45 -6.73 -9.70 20.66
CA GLY A 45 -6.02 -10.91 21.08
C GLY A 45 -5.03 -11.41 20.01
N ASN A 46 -5.18 -12.65 19.57
CA ASN A 46 -4.30 -13.28 18.57
C ASN A 46 -4.83 -13.19 17.13
N ALA A 47 -5.99 -12.55 16.93
CA ALA A 47 -6.60 -12.36 15.62
C ALA A 47 -6.15 -11.02 15.02
N THR A 48 -5.64 -11.04 13.79
CA THR A 48 -5.39 -9.81 13.06
C THR A 48 -6.69 -9.26 12.51
N LEU A 49 -6.89 -7.95 12.67
CA LEU A 49 -8.05 -7.23 12.11
C LEU A 49 -7.90 -6.94 10.61
N ASP A 50 -7.09 -7.74 9.90
CA ASP A 50 -6.87 -7.62 8.45
C ASP A 50 -8.20 -7.62 7.70
N HIS A 51 -9.15 -8.50 8.07
CA HIS A 51 -10.48 -8.55 7.46
C HIS A 51 -11.31 -7.27 7.65
N LEU A 52 -11.13 -6.55 8.77
CA LEU A 52 -11.78 -5.25 8.97
C LEU A 52 -11.17 -4.20 8.06
N ALA A 53 -9.84 -4.21 7.84
CA ALA A 53 -9.21 -3.33 6.87
C ALA A 53 -9.78 -3.55 5.45
N TYR A 54 -9.91 -4.81 5.00
CA TYR A 54 -10.57 -5.11 3.72
C TYR A 54 -12.02 -4.60 3.67
N ARG A 55 -12.76 -4.76 4.77
CA ARG A 55 -14.15 -4.34 4.85
C ARG A 55 -14.28 -2.81 4.78
N VAL A 56 -13.50 -2.08 5.57
CA VAL A 56 -13.50 -0.61 5.61
C VAL A 56 -13.14 -0.03 4.24
N VAL A 57 -12.08 -0.54 3.58
CA VAL A 57 -11.70 -0.07 2.24
C VAL A 57 -12.81 -0.36 1.23
N ARG A 58 -13.42 -1.54 1.28
CA ARG A 58 -14.51 -1.92 0.37
C ARG A 58 -15.81 -1.14 0.63
N GLU A 59 -16.09 -0.79 1.88
CA GLU A 59 -17.26 0.02 2.27
C GLU A 59 -17.08 1.49 1.84
N ASN A 60 -15.88 2.05 1.92
CA ASN A 60 -15.58 3.41 1.46
C ASN A 60 -15.43 3.50 -0.07
N TYR A 61 -14.92 2.44 -0.70
CA TYR A 61 -14.63 2.41 -2.14
C TYR A 61 -15.24 1.17 -2.82
N PRO A 62 -16.58 1.12 -2.94
CA PRO A 62 -17.26 -0.01 -3.60
C PRO A 62 -16.95 -0.11 -5.11
N THR A 63 -16.39 0.96 -5.69
CA THR A 63 -15.98 1.01 -7.10
C THR A 63 -14.63 0.36 -7.35
N LEU A 64 -13.85 0.06 -6.31
CA LEU A 64 -12.55 -0.60 -6.45
C LEU A 64 -12.71 -2.11 -6.62
N SER A 65 -11.86 -2.66 -7.49
CA SER A 65 -11.78 -4.10 -7.70
C SER A 65 -11.16 -4.78 -6.48
N PHE A 66 -11.45 -6.07 -6.30
CA PHE A 66 -10.88 -6.84 -5.19
C PHE A 66 -9.33 -6.83 -5.20
N GLU A 67 -8.73 -6.84 -6.38
CA GLU A 67 -7.27 -6.73 -6.55
C GLU A 67 -6.75 -5.38 -6.05
N GLU A 68 -7.43 -4.28 -6.37
CA GLU A 68 -7.04 -2.92 -5.93
C GLU A 68 -7.15 -2.79 -4.40
N VAL A 69 -8.25 -3.28 -3.81
CA VAL A 69 -8.43 -3.33 -2.35
C VAL A 69 -7.32 -4.17 -1.71
N HIS A 70 -6.98 -5.31 -2.30
CA HIS A 70 -5.90 -6.17 -1.79
C HIS A 70 -4.53 -5.49 -1.85
N VAL A 71 -4.21 -4.83 -2.96
CA VAL A 71 -2.97 -4.07 -3.12
C VAL A 71 -2.89 -2.93 -2.10
N LEU A 72 -3.99 -2.18 -1.89
CA LEU A 72 -4.05 -1.10 -0.89
C LEU A 72 -3.77 -1.61 0.52
N VAL A 73 -4.43 -2.70 0.93
CA VAL A 73 -4.25 -3.29 2.26
C VAL A 73 -2.83 -3.81 2.46
N GLN A 74 -2.27 -4.52 1.47
CA GLN A 74 -0.90 -5.04 1.53
C GLN A 74 0.15 -3.92 1.55
N ALA A 75 -0.02 -2.89 0.71
CA ALA A 75 0.87 -1.74 0.68
C ALA A 75 0.82 -0.99 2.03
N SER A 76 -0.37 -0.80 2.60
CA SER A 76 -0.55 -0.14 3.89
C SER A 76 0.11 -0.91 5.03
N LYS A 77 -0.08 -2.24 5.07
CA LYS A 77 0.55 -3.11 6.06
C LYS A 77 2.08 -3.10 5.95
N ARG A 78 2.60 -3.06 4.71
CA ARG A 78 4.03 -2.93 4.44
C ARG A 78 4.57 -1.62 5.00
N VAL A 79 3.98 -0.47 4.61
CA VAL A 79 4.41 0.86 5.08
C VAL A 79 4.34 0.95 6.59
N TYR A 80 3.28 0.45 7.21
CA TYR A 80 3.15 0.42 8.67
C TYR A 80 4.27 -0.39 9.34
N THR A 81 4.61 -1.57 8.79
CA THR A 81 5.68 -2.42 9.31
C THR A 81 7.05 -1.78 9.15
N GLU A 82 7.32 -1.15 7.99
CA GLU A 82 8.56 -0.41 7.73
C GLU A 82 8.67 0.78 8.71
N LEU A 83 7.60 1.55 8.90
CA LEU A 83 7.57 2.69 9.82
C LEU A 83 7.74 2.28 11.29
N GLU A 84 7.14 1.17 11.72
CA GLU A 84 7.38 0.64 13.08
C GLU A 84 8.83 0.16 13.25
N ALA A 85 9.40 -0.47 12.24
CA ALA A 85 10.80 -0.90 12.27
C ALA A 85 11.75 0.30 12.35
N GLU A 86 11.49 1.36 11.58
CA GLU A 86 12.24 2.62 11.61
C GLU A 86 12.09 3.34 12.95
N ARG A 87 10.86 3.43 13.51
CA ARG A 87 10.63 3.99 14.86
C ARG A 87 11.38 3.22 15.94
N ALA A 88 11.35 1.88 15.88
CA ALA A 88 12.08 1.04 16.82
C ALA A 88 13.61 1.15 16.67
N ALA A 89 14.10 1.45 15.47
CA ALA A 89 15.51 1.72 15.21
C ALA A 89 15.93 3.12 15.69
N SER A 90 15.08 4.13 15.50
CA SER A 90 15.35 5.53 15.84
C SER A 90 15.27 5.81 17.35
N GLY A 91 14.45 5.07 18.10
CA GLY A 91 14.38 5.16 19.58
C GLY A 91 15.58 4.56 20.33
N ARG A 92 16.67 4.21 19.64
CA ARG A 92 17.86 3.55 20.22
C ARG A 92 19.13 4.42 20.19
N ASN A 93 18.99 5.73 20.17
CA ASN A 93 20.09 6.70 20.26
C ASN A 93 19.86 7.66 21.43
#